data_AF-H3DK45-F1
#
_entry.id   AF-H3DK45-F1
#
_cell.length_a   1.000
_cell.length_b   1.000
_cell.length_c   1.000
_cell.angle_alpha   90.00
_cell.angle_beta   90.00
_cell.angle_gamma   90.00
#
_symmetry.space_group_name_H-M   'P 1'
#
loop_
_entity.id
_entity.type
_entity.pdbx_description
1 polymer ?
#
loop_
_entity_poly.entity_id
_entity_poly.type
_entity_poly.pdbx_seq_one_letter_code
_entity_poly.pdbx_strand_id
1 'polypeptide(L)'
;MSWGTLGTVRPFSNFHPERDALELQSALEKKGSSDTVTLVRILTNRSNAQRQLIAKTFEEVAQKSLEAAVKKTVSGDVGALLLNLLMPPQEHDAYRLQQAMAVSMLSAFRVWHSGVHLHMNTNTVSVCVQGLGTDEETLTEILSLRSRKQLDDINAAYRFLYKKDLEKELRGETSGDFCKLLVALL
;
A
#
# COMPACT_ATOMS: atom_id res chain seq x y z
N MET A 1 32.84 -1.13 -4.99
CA MET A 1 31.90 -0.17 -5.62
C MET A 1 30.49 -0.56 -5.17
N SER A 2 29.85 0.24 -4.31
CA SER A 2 28.53 -0.07 -3.72
C SER A 2 27.42 0.68 -4.46
N TRP A 3 27.06 0.19 -5.66
CA TRP A 3 25.83 0.56 -6.35
C TRP A 3 24.72 -0.34 -5.83
N GLY A 4 24.11 0.01 -4.70
CA GLY A 4 23.17 -0.93 -4.06
C GLY A 4 22.41 -0.38 -2.87
N THR A 5 21.97 0.88 -2.91
CA THR A 5 20.78 1.38 -2.17
C THR A 5 20.52 2.84 -2.57
N LEU A 6 19.87 3.04 -3.72
CA LEU A 6 19.46 4.37 -4.20
C LEU A 6 18.22 4.93 -3.47
N GLY A 7 17.62 4.18 -2.55
CA GLY A 7 16.46 4.66 -1.78
C GLY A 7 16.87 5.60 -0.65
N THR A 8 16.37 6.83 -0.64
CA THR A 8 16.63 7.83 0.42
C THR A 8 16.21 7.37 1.82
N VAL A 9 15.28 6.41 1.91
CA VAL A 9 14.89 5.76 3.17
C VAL A 9 15.88 4.67 3.55
N ARG A 10 16.73 4.95 4.53
CA ARG A 10 17.65 3.98 5.14
C ARG A 10 16.96 3.24 6.29
N PRO A 11 17.31 1.96 6.54
CA PRO A 11 16.90 1.29 7.77
C PRO A 11 17.34 2.10 9.00
N PHE A 12 16.46 2.21 9.99
CA PHE A 12 16.77 2.87 11.25
C PHE A 12 17.81 2.05 12.06
N SER A 13 18.91 2.69 12.46
CA SER A 13 20.11 2.01 12.99
C SER A 13 19.91 1.30 14.33
N ASN A 14 19.06 1.84 15.22
CA ASN A 14 18.81 1.30 16.57
C ASN A 14 17.37 0.77 16.68
N PHE A 15 17.03 -0.13 15.77
CA PHE A 15 15.67 -0.62 15.61
C PHE A 15 15.31 -1.70 16.62
N HIS A 16 14.31 -1.42 17.45
CA HIS A 16 13.73 -2.35 18.41
C HIS A 16 12.23 -2.47 18.14
N PRO A 17 11.76 -3.54 17.49
CA PRO A 17 10.37 -3.67 17.06
C PRO A 17 9.39 -3.66 18.25
N GLU A 18 9.78 -4.24 19.39
CA GLU A 18 8.98 -4.25 20.62
C GLU A 18 8.71 -2.84 21.15
N ARG A 19 9.73 -1.98 21.16
CA ARG A 19 9.59 -0.59 21.65
C ARG A 19 8.65 0.20 20.74
N ASP A 20 8.85 0.09 19.43
CA ASP A 20 7.98 0.77 18.45
C ASP A 20 6.55 0.23 18.55
N ALA A 21 6.35 -1.08 18.71
CA ALA A 21 5.04 -1.70 18.87
C ALA A 21 4.30 -1.22 20.13
N LEU A 22 4.99 -1.16 21.28
CA LEU A 22 4.41 -0.64 22.53
C LEU A 22 4.06 0.85 22.41
N GLU A 23 4.93 1.64 21.78
CA GLU A 23 4.67 3.06 21.58
C GLU A 23 3.44 3.27 20.68
N LEU A 24 3.34 2.52 19.57
CA LEU A 24 2.17 2.50 18.70
C LEU A 24 0.90 2.06 19.45
N GLN A 25 0.98 1.03 20.31
CA GLN A 25 -0.15 0.58 21.11
C GLN A 25 -0.66 1.70 22.03
N SER A 26 0.25 2.33 22.77
CA SER A 26 -0.11 3.43 23.66
C SER A 26 -0.69 4.63 22.92
N ALA A 27 -0.22 4.90 21.70
CA ALA A 27 -0.75 5.96 20.83
C ALA A 27 -2.15 5.61 20.29
N LEU A 28 -2.43 4.33 20.03
CA LEU A 28 -3.71 3.87 19.50
C LEU A 28 -4.80 3.73 20.58
N GLU A 29 -4.42 3.56 21.85
CA GLU A 29 -5.34 3.45 23.00
C GLU A 29 -5.77 4.81 23.56
N LYS A 30 -4.93 5.84 23.44
CA LYS A 30 -5.27 7.21 23.86
C LYS A 30 -6.32 7.81 22.93
N LYS A 31 -7.40 8.33 23.51
CA LYS A 31 -8.43 9.07 22.76
C LYS A 31 -8.03 10.54 22.66
N GLY A 32 -7.37 10.95 21.58
CA GLY A 32 -7.08 12.35 21.27
C GLY A 32 -6.25 12.57 20.00
N SER A 33 -6.35 13.76 19.39
CA SER A 33 -5.64 14.11 18.13
C SER A 33 -4.11 14.22 18.24
N SER A 34 -3.53 14.15 19.45
CA SER A 34 -2.08 14.28 19.66
C SER A 34 -1.29 13.05 19.19
N ASP A 35 -1.95 11.90 19.05
CA ASP A 35 -1.27 10.62 18.88
C ASP A 35 -0.95 10.29 17.41
N THR A 36 -1.53 11.02 16.46
CA THR A 36 -1.18 10.94 15.02
C THR A 36 0.29 11.30 14.79
N VAL A 37 0.85 12.23 15.58
CA VAL A 37 2.25 12.64 15.48
C VAL A 37 3.18 11.45 15.76
N THR A 38 2.87 10.63 16.76
CA THR A 38 3.65 9.43 17.10
C THR A 38 3.57 8.38 16.00
N LEU A 39 2.35 8.13 15.48
CA LEU A 39 2.14 7.20 14.36
C LEU A 39 2.94 7.62 13.12
N VAL A 40 2.84 8.89 12.73
CA VAL A 40 3.57 9.46 11.60
C VAL A 40 5.07 9.39 11.86
N ARG A 41 5.55 9.83 13.02
CA ARG A 41 6.98 9.83 13.38
C ARG A 41 7.60 8.44 13.29
N ILE A 42 6.93 7.41 13.80
CA ILE A 42 7.44 6.03 13.74
C ILE A 42 7.35 5.52 12.30
N LEU A 43 6.16 5.51 11.69
CA LEU A 43 5.98 4.87 10.39
C LEU A 43 6.80 5.55 9.29
N THR A 44 6.86 6.87 9.23
CA THR A 44 7.65 7.57 8.20
C THR A 44 9.17 7.39 8.35
N ASN A 45 9.68 7.11 9.57
CA ASN A 45 11.11 6.92 9.84
C ASN A 45 11.54 5.46 9.98
N ARG A 46 10.70 4.52 9.55
CA ARG A 46 11.04 3.08 9.48
C ARG A 46 10.98 2.63 8.03
N SER A 47 11.93 1.80 7.63
CA SER A 47 11.87 1.16 6.30
C SER A 47 10.66 0.23 6.22
N ASN A 48 10.19 -0.10 5.02
CA ASN A 48 9.07 -1.01 4.88
C ASN A 48 9.33 -2.36 5.59
N ALA A 49 10.53 -2.95 5.42
CA ALA A 49 10.93 -4.17 6.12
C ALA A 49 10.85 -4.04 7.66
N GLN A 50 11.23 -2.88 8.21
CA GLN A 50 11.09 -2.63 9.65
C GLN A 50 9.62 -2.49 10.05
N ARG A 51 8.79 -1.84 9.24
CA ARG A 51 7.34 -1.73 9.49
C ARG A 51 6.66 -3.09 9.48
N GLN A 52 7.06 -4.01 8.60
CA GLN A 52 6.56 -5.39 8.61
C GLN A 52 6.90 -6.10 9.92
N LEU A 53 8.13 -5.92 10.42
CA LEU A 53 8.51 -6.49 11.72
C LEU A 53 7.73 -5.85 12.87
N ILE A 54 7.54 -4.53 12.85
CA ILE A 54 6.72 -3.81 13.84
C ILE A 54 5.29 -4.32 13.81
N ALA A 55 4.68 -4.48 12.63
CA ALA A 55 3.31 -4.97 12.49
C ALA A 55 3.15 -6.37 13.10
N LYS A 56 4.11 -7.27 12.82
CA LYS A 56 4.16 -8.60 13.42
C LYS A 56 4.28 -8.54 14.95
N THR A 57 5.24 -7.80 15.48
CA THR A 57 5.43 -7.67 16.93
C THR A 57 4.24 -6.99 17.61
N PHE A 58 3.59 -6.04 16.95
CA PHE A 58 2.37 -5.40 17.43
C PHE A 58 1.22 -6.41 17.55
N GLU A 59 1.05 -7.29 16.57
CA GLU A 59 0.03 -8.34 16.62
C GLU A 59 0.26 -9.31 17.79
N GLU A 60 1.52 -9.68 18.03
CA GLU A 60 1.90 -10.54 19.16
C GLU A 60 1.56 -9.88 20.52
N VAL A 61 1.83 -8.58 20.66
CA VAL A 61 1.64 -7.84 21.92
C VAL A 61 0.18 -7.43 22.15
N ALA A 62 -0.46 -6.85 21.13
CA ALA A 62 -1.80 -6.25 21.24
C ALA A 62 -2.94 -7.22 20.85
N GLN A 63 -2.61 -8.42 20.36
CA GLN A 63 -3.57 -9.43 19.88
C GLN A 63 -4.56 -8.87 18.85
N LYS A 64 -4.10 -7.90 18.05
CA LYS A 64 -4.89 -7.16 17.07
C LYS A 64 -3.97 -6.66 15.96
N SER A 65 -4.44 -6.68 14.71
CA SER A 65 -3.70 -6.14 13.57
C SER A 65 -3.47 -4.63 13.73
N LEU A 66 -2.23 -4.20 13.50
CA LEU A 66 -1.85 -2.78 13.51
C LEU A 66 -2.68 -1.96 12.50
N GLU A 67 -2.91 -2.51 11.31
CA GLU A 67 -3.68 -1.87 10.24
C GLU A 67 -5.12 -1.56 10.65
N ALA A 68 -5.85 -2.55 11.21
CA ALA A 68 -7.21 -2.32 11.69
C ALA A 68 -7.27 -1.33 12.86
N ALA A 69 -6.23 -1.28 13.69
CA ALA A 69 -6.15 -0.31 14.76
C ALA A 69 -5.95 1.11 14.20
N VAL A 70 -5.02 1.31 13.27
CA VAL A 70 -4.79 2.59 12.59
C VAL A 70 -6.05 3.06 11.86
N LYS A 71 -6.71 2.17 11.11
CA LYS A 71 -7.94 2.49 10.35
C LYS A 71 -9.10 2.95 11.24
N LYS A 72 -9.20 2.42 12.47
CA LYS A 72 -10.23 2.81 13.44
C LYS A 72 -9.92 4.16 14.10
N THR A 73 -8.64 4.46 14.30
CA THR A 73 -8.20 5.63 15.07
C THR A 73 -7.98 6.86 14.18
N VAL A 74 -7.46 6.68 12.95
CA VAL A 74 -7.10 7.76 12.03
C VAL A 74 -7.90 7.67 10.74
N SER A 75 -8.63 8.72 10.43
CA SER A 75 -9.42 8.88 9.20
C SER A 75 -8.80 9.90 8.23
N GLY A 76 -9.29 9.93 7.00
CA GLY A 76 -8.84 10.88 5.97
C GLY A 76 -7.50 10.50 5.34
N ASP A 77 -6.88 11.46 4.67
CA ASP A 77 -5.68 11.23 3.83
C ASP A 77 -4.49 10.73 4.63
N VAL A 78 -4.32 11.22 5.86
CA VAL A 78 -3.27 10.73 6.76
C VAL A 78 -3.49 9.25 7.08
N GLY A 79 -4.72 8.84 7.35
CA GLY A 79 -5.05 7.43 7.59
C GLY A 79 -4.73 6.55 6.38
N ALA A 80 -5.11 6.99 5.18
CA ALA A 80 -4.80 6.28 3.94
C ALA A 80 -3.28 6.14 3.71
N LEU A 81 -2.52 7.23 3.92
CA LEU A 81 -1.07 7.21 3.81
C LEU A 81 -0.42 6.25 4.81
N LEU A 82 -0.84 6.27 6.08
CA LEU A 82 -0.29 5.37 7.10
C LEU A 82 -0.57 3.90 6.78
N LEU A 83 -1.75 3.57 6.25
CA LEU A 83 -2.08 2.22 5.81
C LEU A 83 -1.21 1.79 4.61
N ASN A 84 -1.05 2.65 3.60
CA ASN A 84 -0.18 2.35 2.45
C ASN A 84 1.28 2.13 2.86
N LEU A 85 1.76 2.85 3.88
CA LEU A 85 3.11 2.66 4.42
C LEU A 85 3.30 1.31 5.13
N LEU A 86 2.22 0.71 5.66
CA LEU A 86 2.22 -0.59 6.33
C LEU A 86 2.10 -1.78 5.37
N MET A 87 1.59 -1.58 4.16
CA MET A 87 1.47 -2.65 3.17
C MET A 87 2.84 -3.20 2.75
N PRO A 88 2.98 -4.52 2.53
CA PRO A 88 4.15 -5.08 1.84
C PRO A 88 4.33 -4.45 0.46
N PRO A 89 5.57 -4.29 -0.04
CA PRO A 89 5.82 -3.53 -1.25
C PRO A 89 5.11 -4.13 -2.48
N GLN A 90 5.00 -5.45 -2.56
CA GLN A 90 4.35 -6.13 -3.69
C GLN A 90 2.83 -5.98 -3.66
N GLU A 91 2.23 -5.99 -2.47
CA GLU A 91 0.80 -5.69 -2.29
C GLU A 91 0.49 -4.23 -2.58
N HIS A 92 1.37 -3.32 -2.14
CA HIS A 92 1.24 -1.90 -2.45
C HIS A 92 1.35 -1.62 -3.95
N ASP A 93 2.28 -2.25 -4.66
CA ASP A 93 2.40 -2.13 -6.11
C ASP A 93 1.19 -2.73 -6.82
N ALA A 94 0.70 -3.90 -6.39
CA ALA A 94 -0.54 -4.47 -6.92
C ALA A 94 -1.74 -3.54 -6.72
N TYR A 95 -1.81 -2.87 -5.57
CA TYR A 95 -2.83 -1.86 -5.28
C TYR A 95 -2.72 -0.63 -6.16
N ARG A 96 -1.50 -0.13 -6.41
CA ARG A 96 -1.26 0.97 -7.35
C ARG A 96 -1.65 0.59 -8.79
N LEU A 97 -1.26 -0.60 -9.25
CA LEU A 97 -1.66 -1.11 -10.56
C LEU A 97 -3.18 -1.21 -10.69
N GLN A 98 -3.86 -1.71 -9.65
CA GLN A 98 -5.33 -1.76 -9.65
C GLN A 98 -5.96 -0.38 -9.74
N GLN A 99 -5.41 0.62 -9.04
CA GLN A 99 -5.93 2.00 -9.13
C GLN A 99 -5.64 2.64 -10.48
N ALA A 100 -4.45 2.39 -11.06
CA ALA A 100 -4.08 2.90 -12.38
C ALA A 100 -4.97 2.33 -13.50
N MET A 101 -5.43 1.09 -13.34
CA MET A 101 -6.33 0.40 -14.26
C MET A 101 -7.82 0.71 -14.01
N ALA A 102 -8.24 0.96 -12.76
CA ALA A 102 -9.66 1.06 -12.43
C ALA A 102 -10.19 2.51 -12.35
N VAL A 103 -10.95 2.94 -13.38
CA VAL A 103 -11.72 4.20 -13.36
C VAL A 103 -13.00 4.13 -12.49
N SER A 104 -13.31 2.97 -11.88
CA SER A 104 -14.45 2.83 -10.95
C SER A 104 -14.01 2.33 -9.57
N MET A 105 -13.70 3.29 -8.69
CA MET A 105 -13.16 3.10 -7.34
C MET A 105 -14.05 2.27 -6.37
N LEU A 106 -15.22 1.82 -6.79
CA LEU A 106 -16.17 1.09 -5.93
C LEU A 106 -15.79 -0.38 -5.68
N SER A 107 -14.91 -0.98 -6.48
CA SER A 107 -14.57 -2.41 -6.37
C SER A 107 -13.23 -2.69 -5.66
N ALA A 108 -12.20 -1.85 -5.86
CA ALA A 108 -10.88 -2.05 -5.27
C ALA A 108 -10.86 -1.90 -3.74
N PHE A 109 -11.69 -1.01 -3.19
CA PHE A 109 -11.78 -0.80 -1.74
C PHE A 109 -12.48 -1.96 -1.00
N ARG A 110 -13.36 -2.70 -1.67
CA ARG A 110 -14.10 -3.83 -1.07
C ARG A 110 -13.22 -5.07 -0.89
N VAL A 111 -12.18 -5.23 -1.71
CA VAL A 111 -11.39 -6.45 -1.80
C VAL A 111 -10.26 -6.52 -0.74
N TRP A 112 -9.66 -5.38 -0.36
CA TRP A 112 -8.65 -5.36 0.71
C TRP A 112 -9.25 -5.53 2.12
N HIS A 113 -10.59 -5.52 2.25
CA HIS A 113 -11.28 -5.44 3.53
C HIS A 113 -12.22 -6.62 3.84
N SER A 114 -11.87 -7.85 3.46
CA SER A 114 -12.60 -9.05 3.93
C SER A 114 -12.45 -9.33 5.45
N GLY A 115 -12.02 -8.35 6.26
CA GLY A 115 -11.94 -8.45 7.73
C GLY A 115 -12.50 -7.27 8.54
N VAL A 116 -12.68 -6.05 8.00
CA VAL A 116 -13.27 -4.92 8.78
C VAL A 116 -13.99 -3.93 7.86
N HIS A 117 -15.32 -3.88 7.99
CA HIS A 117 -16.22 -2.99 7.25
C HIS A 117 -16.16 -1.55 7.80
N LEU A 118 -15.64 -0.60 7.03
CA LEU A 118 -15.73 0.84 7.35
C LEU A 118 -16.16 1.59 6.09
N HIS A 119 -17.28 2.31 6.20
CA HIS A 119 -17.77 3.26 5.21
C HIS A 119 -16.94 4.55 5.34
N MET A 120 -16.22 4.93 4.30
CA MET A 120 -15.63 6.27 4.18
C MET A 120 -16.44 7.08 3.16
N ASN A 121 -16.62 8.36 3.46
CA ASN A 121 -17.50 9.28 2.73
C ASN A 121 -16.91 9.62 1.35
N THR A 122 -17.66 9.29 0.30
CA THR A 122 -17.26 9.31 -1.12
C THR A 122 -17.17 10.70 -1.76
N ASN A 123 -17.29 11.77 -0.97
CA ASN A 123 -17.56 13.11 -1.53
C ASN A 123 -16.32 13.88 -2.01
N THR A 124 -15.09 13.42 -1.73
CA THR A 124 -13.86 14.14 -2.13
C THR A 124 -13.22 13.62 -3.42
N VAL A 125 -13.59 12.42 -3.89
CA VAL A 125 -13.04 11.83 -5.14
C VAL A 125 -13.82 12.29 -6.38
N SER A 126 -14.93 13.02 -6.19
CA SER A 126 -15.87 13.37 -7.27
C SER A 126 -15.33 14.38 -8.30
N VAL A 127 -14.09 14.88 -8.19
CA VAL A 127 -13.54 15.86 -9.14
C VAL A 127 -12.55 15.23 -10.14
N CYS A 128 -12.09 13.99 -9.92
CA CYS A 128 -11.21 13.28 -10.87
C CYS A 128 -11.96 12.32 -11.81
N VAL A 129 -13.28 12.16 -11.65
CA VAL A 129 -14.11 11.20 -12.40
C VAL A 129 -14.49 11.65 -13.81
N GLN A 130 -13.89 12.72 -14.32
CA GLN A 130 -14.16 13.23 -15.67
C GLN A 130 -12.89 13.24 -16.53
N GLY A 131 -12.47 12.03 -16.92
CA GLY A 131 -11.44 11.77 -17.92
C GLY A 131 -11.21 10.27 -18.07
N LEU A 132 -11.74 9.65 -19.12
CA LEU A 132 -11.54 8.25 -19.46
C LEU A 132 -10.06 8.01 -19.80
N GLY A 133 -9.27 7.56 -18.83
CA GLY A 133 -7.86 7.26 -19.06
C GLY A 133 -7.28 6.35 -17.99
N THR A 134 -6.47 5.40 -18.43
CA THR A 134 -5.55 4.61 -17.60
C THR A 134 -4.40 5.49 -17.14
N ASP A 135 -3.94 5.35 -15.89
CA ASP A 135 -2.71 6.02 -15.44
C ASP A 135 -1.48 5.30 -15.99
N GLU A 136 -1.17 5.60 -17.26
CA GLU A 136 -0.05 5.00 -18.02
C GLU A 136 1.31 5.26 -17.37
N GLU A 137 1.46 6.38 -16.65
CA GLU A 137 2.69 6.73 -15.94
C GLU A 137 2.95 5.76 -14.79
N THR A 138 1.93 5.54 -13.94
CA THR A 138 2.03 4.54 -12.85
C THR A 138 2.26 3.13 -13.39
N LEU A 139 1.57 2.73 -14.48
CA LEU A 139 1.79 1.42 -15.09
C LEU A 139 3.24 1.26 -15.58
N THR A 140 3.74 2.24 -16.30
CA THR A 140 5.11 2.22 -16.84
C THR A 140 6.14 2.25 -15.73
N GLU A 141 5.97 3.10 -14.71
CA GLU A 141 6.88 3.19 -13.56
C GLU A 141 7.03 1.84 -12.88
N ILE A 142 5.92 1.19 -12.52
CA ILE A 142 5.96 -0.07 -11.79
C ILE A 142 6.50 -1.20 -12.68
N LEU A 143 6.01 -1.34 -13.91
CA LEU A 143 6.39 -2.46 -14.77
C LEU A 143 7.84 -2.35 -15.29
N SER A 144 8.36 -1.14 -15.48
CA SER A 144 9.74 -0.94 -15.97
C SER A 144 10.81 -0.92 -14.89
N LEU A 145 10.48 -0.53 -13.64
CA LEU A 145 11.47 -0.38 -12.56
C LEU A 145 11.58 -1.60 -11.64
N ARG A 146 10.73 -2.61 -11.80
CA ARG A 146 10.74 -3.83 -10.97
C ARG A 146 11.55 -4.93 -11.64
N SER A 147 12.33 -5.64 -10.83
CA SER A 147 13.03 -6.85 -11.31
C SER A 147 12.03 -7.97 -11.61
N ARG A 148 12.43 -8.93 -12.45
CA ARG A 148 11.58 -10.08 -12.79
C ARG A 148 10.99 -10.79 -11.56
N LYS A 149 11.82 -11.04 -10.54
CA LYS A 149 11.37 -11.65 -9.28
C LYS A 149 10.31 -10.80 -8.57
N GLN A 150 10.50 -9.48 -8.53
CA GLN A 150 9.51 -8.58 -7.92
C GLN A 150 8.21 -8.55 -8.72
N LEU A 151 8.26 -8.60 -10.05
CA LEU A 151 7.08 -8.68 -10.90
C LEU A 151 6.31 -9.99 -10.68
N ASP A 152 7.00 -11.12 -10.54
CA ASP A 152 6.37 -12.39 -10.20
C ASP A 152 5.67 -12.32 -8.82
N ASP A 153 6.30 -11.69 -7.83
CA ASP A 153 5.71 -11.48 -6.51
C ASP A 153 4.50 -10.52 -6.56
N ILE A 154 4.57 -9.45 -7.38
CA ILE A 154 3.46 -8.50 -7.61
C ILE A 154 2.30 -9.21 -8.32
N ASN A 155 2.57 -10.03 -9.33
CA ASN A 155 1.57 -10.86 -10.02
C ASN A 155 0.85 -11.80 -9.06
N ALA A 156 1.60 -12.45 -8.17
CA ALA A 156 1.05 -13.32 -7.14
C ALA A 156 0.17 -12.54 -6.15
N ALA A 157 0.64 -11.38 -5.67
CA ALA A 157 -0.11 -10.51 -4.78
C ALA A 157 -1.39 -9.97 -5.44
N TYR A 158 -1.31 -9.49 -6.68
CA TYR A 158 -2.43 -8.99 -7.45
C TYR A 158 -3.51 -10.06 -7.64
N ARG A 159 -3.12 -11.28 -8.03
CA ARG A 159 -4.04 -12.41 -8.15
C ARG A 159 -4.65 -12.82 -6.82
N PHE A 160 -3.86 -12.78 -5.74
CA PHE A 160 -4.34 -13.12 -4.41
C PHE A 160 -5.37 -12.11 -3.91
N LEU A 161 -5.08 -10.82 -4.03
CA LEU A 161 -5.95 -9.73 -3.59
C LEU A 161 -7.20 -9.67 -4.48
N TYR A 162 -7.03 -9.41 -5.78
CA TYR A 162 -8.15 -9.05 -6.66
C TYR A 162 -8.84 -10.23 -7.35
N LYS A 163 -8.32 -11.45 -7.20
CA LYS A 163 -8.81 -12.66 -7.91
C LYS A 163 -8.89 -12.46 -9.42
N LYS A 164 -8.03 -11.59 -9.94
CA LYS A 164 -7.91 -11.20 -11.35
C LYS A 164 -6.53 -11.57 -11.87
N ASP A 165 -6.42 -11.65 -13.18
CA ASP A 165 -5.17 -11.89 -13.88
C ASP A 165 -4.62 -10.56 -14.38
N LEU A 166 -3.44 -10.16 -13.91
CA LEU A 166 -2.89 -8.83 -14.18
C LEU A 166 -2.65 -8.61 -15.68
N GLU A 167 -2.16 -9.62 -16.41
CA GLU A 167 -1.94 -9.52 -17.85
C GLU A 167 -3.27 -9.28 -18.59
N LYS A 168 -4.33 -10.02 -18.24
CA LYS A 168 -5.65 -9.83 -18.85
C LYS A 168 -6.24 -8.45 -18.55
N GLU A 169 -6.06 -7.93 -17.34
CA GLU A 169 -6.53 -6.60 -16.99
C GLU A 169 -5.77 -5.52 -17.78
N LEU A 170 -4.44 -5.64 -17.92
CA LEU A 170 -3.64 -4.74 -18.75
C LEU A 170 -4.09 -4.75 -20.22
N ARG A 171 -4.40 -5.93 -20.77
CA ARG A 171 -4.93 -6.06 -22.14
C ARG A 171 -6.35 -5.51 -22.30
N GLY A 172 -7.13 -5.46 -21.22
CA GLY A 172 -8.47 -4.89 -21.20
C GLY A 172 -8.47 -3.36 -21.14
N GLU A 173 -7.52 -2.80 -20.39
CA GLU A 173 -7.44 -1.34 -20.14
C GLU A 173 -6.53 -0.61 -21.13
N THR A 174 -5.59 -1.30 -21.79
CA THR A 174 -4.65 -0.69 -22.75
C THR A 174 -4.74 -1.34 -24.13
N SER A 175 -4.32 -0.61 -25.17
CA SER A 175 -4.36 -1.10 -26.56
C SER A 175 -3.09 -0.76 -27.35
N GLY A 176 -3.00 -1.25 -28.59
CA GLY A 176 -1.90 -0.95 -29.50
C GLY A 176 -0.53 -1.46 -29.03
N ASP A 177 0.53 -0.76 -29.43
CA ASP A 177 1.90 -1.14 -29.09
C ASP A 177 2.24 -0.88 -27.61
N PHE A 178 1.56 0.06 -26.97
CA PHE A 178 1.69 0.31 -25.54
C PHE A 178 1.27 -0.93 -24.73
N CYS A 179 0.11 -1.53 -25.05
CA CYS A 179 -0.31 -2.80 -24.44
C CYS A 179 0.72 -3.91 -24.63
N LYS A 180 1.27 -4.06 -25.84
CA LYS A 180 2.31 -5.07 -26.12
C LYS A 180 3.55 -4.85 -25.28
N LEU A 181 3.97 -3.59 -25.10
CA LEU A 181 5.10 -3.22 -24.26
C LEU A 181 4.85 -3.58 -22.80
N LEU A 182 3.70 -3.19 -22.24
CA LEU A 182 3.37 -3.47 -20.83
C LEU A 182 3.32 -4.98 -20.55
N VAL A 183 2.72 -5.76 -21.44
CA VAL A 183 2.68 -7.23 -21.31
C VAL A 183 4.07 -7.84 -21.46
N ALA A 184 4.94 -7.29 -22.31
CA ALA A 184 6.31 -7.77 -22.46
C ALA A 184 7.21 -7.45 -21.26
N LEU A 185 6.89 -6.41 -20.49
CA LEU A 185 7.59 -6.04 -19.26
C LEU A 185 7.18 -6.92 -18.08
N LEU A 186 5.96 -7.47 -18.08
CA LEU A 186 5.39 -8.31 -17.01
C LEU A 186 6.05 -9.71 -16.93
#